data_AF-A0A2W4UV74-F1
#
_entry.id   AF-A0A2W4UV74-F1
#
_cell.length_a   1.000
_cell.length_b   1.000
_cell.length_c   1.000
_cell.angle_alpha   90.00
_cell.angle_beta   90.00
_cell.angle_gamma   90.00
#
_symmetry.space_group_name_H-M   'P 1'
#
loop_
_entity.id
_entity.type
_entity.pdbx_description
1 polymer ?
#
loop_
_entity_poly.entity_id
_entity_poly.type
_entity_poly.pdbx_seq_one_letter_code
_entity_poly.pdbx_strand_id
1 'polypeptide(L)'
;MEPILIISNLILVGLTGTYAWLSNKNIKQLQAESTYYRGVVERQLRLTALPHLYWDLRPAEDENKLALEVFNISNVPAYDVHVSLIGAYTEEGLGIATFLRSHVQPRHRKYPLQPDKVGYYGVRNALRLSLLPTQQKVVLSLPFPVQPVDVYTLVQYRELSGDNYYQVCCFSAIDESGAYRANILEPTEIQTMARLHLFDLENFTLLEPEADKADLPYYLTDFVDLWNHSISSRLMIDAATPLDEEVPTQVAYDF
;
A
#
# COMPACT_ATOMS: atom_id res chain seq x y z
N MET A 1 -0.87 -82.12 -16.31
CA MET A 1 -1.36 -81.14 -15.31
C MET A 1 -0.39 -79.97 -15.10
N GLU A 2 0.93 -80.16 -15.26
CA GLU A 2 1.94 -79.10 -15.10
C GLU A 2 1.83 -77.86 -16.03
N PRO A 3 1.51 -77.97 -17.34
CA PRO A 3 1.49 -76.78 -18.21
C PRO A 3 0.35 -75.80 -17.88
N ILE A 4 -0.78 -76.31 -17.39
CA ILE A 4 -1.94 -75.49 -16.99
C ILE A 4 -1.61 -74.66 -15.75
N LEU A 5 -0.88 -75.23 -14.79
CA LEU A 5 -0.41 -74.53 -13.59
C LEU A 5 0.58 -73.40 -13.94
N ILE A 6 1.49 -73.64 -14.89
CA ILE A 6 2.45 -72.63 -15.35
C ILE A 6 1.73 -71.46 -16.04
N ILE A 7 0.78 -71.76 -16.94
CA ILE A 7 -0.01 -70.73 -17.63
C ILE A 7 -0.85 -69.92 -16.63
N SER A 8 -1.50 -70.59 -15.68
CA SER A 8 -2.30 -69.91 -14.65
C SER A 8 -1.45 -68.99 -13.77
N ASN A 9 -0.24 -69.42 -13.38
CA ASN A 9 0.68 -68.58 -12.60
C ASN A 9 1.20 -67.39 -13.40
N LEU A 10 1.48 -67.56 -14.70
CA LEU A 10 1.89 -66.45 -15.57
C LEU A 10 0.77 -65.41 -15.74
N ILE A 11 -0.48 -65.87 -15.92
CA ILE A 11 -1.65 -64.97 -15.98
C ILE A 11 -1.81 -64.23 -14.65
N LEU A 12 -1.68 -64.92 -13.52
CA LEU A 12 -1.79 -64.31 -12.19
C LEU A 12 -0.71 -63.23 -11.96
N VAL A 13 0.55 -63.51 -12.35
CA VAL A 13 1.66 -62.55 -12.27
C VAL A 13 1.42 -61.35 -13.19
N GLY A 14 0.89 -61.57 -14.40
CA GLY A 14 0.53 -60.48 -15.31
C GLY A 14 -0.59 -59.59 -14.76
N LEU A 15 -1.62 -60.20 -14.15
CA LEU A 15 -2.73 -59.46 -13.52
C LEU A 15 -2.28 -58.71 -12.27
N THR A 16 -1.45 -59.31 -11.42
CA THR A 16 -0.93 -58.63 -10.22
C THR A 16 0.03 -57.50 -10.58
N GLY A 17 0.87 -57.69 -11.60
CA GLY A 17 1.77 -56.65 -12.13
C GLY A 17 1.00 -55.47 -12.72
N THR A 18 -0.03 -55.72 -13.53
CA THR A 18 -0.88 -54.66 -14.10
C THR A 18 -1.69 -53.94 -13.03
N TYR A 19 -2.24 -54.66 -12.05
CA TYR A 19 -2.92 -54.06 -10.89
C TYR A 19 -1.97 -53.18 -10.06
N ALA A 20 -0.76 -53.66 -9.74
CA ALA A 20 0.23 -52.90 -9.00
C ALA A 20 0.67 -51.63 -9.76
N TRP A 21 0.86 -51.74 -11.08
CA TRP A 21 1.19 -50.60 -11.93
C TRP A 21 0.06 -49.57 -11.98
N LEU A 22 -1.19 -50.00 -12.20
CA LEU A 22 -2.37 -49.12 -12.18
C LEU A 22 -2.53 -48.45 -10.81
N SER A 23 -2.37 -49.19 -9.72
CA SER A 23 -2.45 -48.65 -8.36
C SER A 23 -1.37 -47.60 -8.11
N ASN A 24 -0.12 -47.87 -8.50
CA ASN A 24 0.98 -46.90 -8.36
C ASN A 24 0.75 -45.64 -9.22
N LYS A 25 0.26 -45.81 -10.45
CA LYS A 25 -0.11 -44.69 -11.33
C LYS A 25 -1.21 -43.83 -10.69
N ASN A 26 -2.26 -44.44 -10.16
CA ASN A 26 -3.35 -43.75 -9.49
C ASN A 26 -2.88 -43.02 -8.22
N ILE A 27 -2.02 -43.64 -7.41
CA ILE A 27 -1.44 -43.00 -6.22
C ILE A 27 -0.64 -41.75 -6.60
N LYS A 28 0.22 -41.84 -7.62
CA LYS A 28 1.00 -40.68 -8.09
C LYS A 28 0.12 -39.56 -8.62
N GLN A 29 -0.94 -39.90 -9.35
CA GLN A 29 -1.89 -38.90 -9.84
C GLN A 29 -2.64 -38.22 -8.68
N LEU A 30 -3.13 -39.00 -7.70
CA LEU A 30 -3.78 -38.46 -6.50
C LEU A 30 -2.85 -37.58 -5.68
N GLN A 31 -1.56 -37.92 -5.59
CA GLN A 31 -0.56 -37.07 -4.94
C GLN A 31 -0.42 -35.72 -5.64
N ALA A 32 -0.31 -35.72 -6.98
CA ALA A 32 -0.20 -34.51 -7.77
C ALA A 32 -1.47 -33.63 -7.65
N GLU A 33 -2.66 -34.22 -7.75
CA GLU A 33 -3.93 -33.52 -7.57
C GLU A 33 -4.05 -32.96 -6.14
N SER A 34 -3.69 -33.74 -5.12
CA SER A 34 -3.68 -33.29 -3.72
C SER A 34 -2.77 -32.09 -3.50
N THR A 35 -1.55 -32.10 -4.06
CA THR A 35 -0.65 -30.94 -3.98
C THR A 35 -1.21 -29.72 -4.67
N TYR A 36 -1.86 -29.89 -5.83
CA TYR A 36 -2.50 -28.80 -6.55
C TYR A 36 -3.64 -28.18 -5.73
N TYR A 37 -4.57 -28.99 -5.23
CA TYR A 37 -5.70 -28.50 -4.43
C TYR A 37 -5.24 -27.84 -3.13
N ARG A 38 -4.22 -28.39 -2.46
CA ARG A 38 -3.63 -27.74 -1.28
C ARG A 38 -3.11 -26.34 -1.61
N GLY A 39 -2.37 -26.19 -2.71
CA GLY A 39 -1.87 -24.88 -3.14
C GLY A 39 -2.99 -23.89 -3.48
N VAL A 40 -4.07 -24.35 -4.12
CA VAL A 40 -5.24 -23.51 -4.42
C VAL A 40 -5.95 -23.07 -3.14
N VAL A 41 -6.20 -24.00 -2.22
CA VAL A 41 -6.85 -23.71 -0.93
C VAL A 41 -5.99 -22.77 -0.09
N GLU A 42 -4.68 -22.99 -0.03
CA GLU A 42 -3.74 -22.13 0.70
C GLU A 42 -3.73 -20.70 0.13
N ARG A 43 -3.71 -20.55 -1.20
CA ARG A 43 -3.78 -19.22 -1.84
C ARG A 43 -5.09 -18.52 -1.55
N GLN A 44 -6.22 -19.24 -1.62
CA GLN A 44 -7.54 -18.68 -1.31
C GLN A 44 -7.65 -18.26 0.16
N LEU A 45 -7.21 -19.11 1.09
CA LEU A 45 -7.21 -18.81 2.52
C LEU A 45 -6.34 -17.59 2.82
N ARG A 46 -5.15 -17.50 2.21
CA ARG A 46 -4.25 -16.34 2.36
C ARG A 46 -4.92 -15.04 1.91
N LEU A 47 -5.56 -15.04 0.74
CA LEU A 47 -6.28 -13.85 0.25
C LEU A 47 -7.45 -13.48 1.17
N THR A 48 -8.16 -14.45 1.74
CA THR A 48 -9.27 -14.15 2.67
C THR A 48 -8.82 -13.68 4.05
N ALA A 49 -7.60 -14.05 4.47
CA ALA A 49 -7.04 -13.70 5.77
C ALA A 49 -6.34 -12.32 5.77
N LEU A 50 -6.11 -11.75 4.60
CA LEU A 50 -5.37 -10.50 4.44
C LEU A 50 -6.31 -9.28 4.47
N PRO A 51 -5.95 -8.19 5.18
CA PRO A 51 -6.69 -6.94 5.11
C PRO A 51 -6.58 -6.30 3.72
N HIS A 52 -7.70 -6.01 3.08
CA HIS A 52 -7.73 -5.39 1.75
C HIS A 52 -8.16 -3.95 1.92
N LEU A 53 -7.23 -3.04 1.72
CA LEU A 53 -7.50 -1.62 1.80
C LEU A 53 -7.74 -1.07 0.39
N TYR A 54 -8.83 -0.33 0.25
CA TYR A 54 -9.12 0.52 -0.88
C TYR A 54 -8.99 1.97 -0.43
N TRP A 55 -8.39 2.83 -1.23
CA TRP A 55 -8.43 4.26 -0.95
C TRP A 55 -8.55 5.06 -2.22
N ASP A 56 -9.21 6.21 -2.09
CA ASP A 56 -9.47 7.10 -3.20
C ASP A 56 -9.49 8.56 -2.73
N LEU A 57 -9.21 9.47 -3.66
CA LEU A 57 -9.28 10.90 -3.40
C LEU A 57 -10.66 11.44 -3.80
N ARG A 58 -11.23 12.23 -2.91
CA ARG A 58 -12.46 12.96 -3.16
C ARG A 58 -12.27 14.44 -2.87
N PRO A 59 -12.99 15.33 -3.59
CA PRO A 59 -13.16 16.69 -3.11
C PRO A 59 -13.82 16.65 -1.74
N ALA A 60 -13.31 17.45 -0.81
CA ALA A 60 -13.93 17.64 0.49
C ALA A 60 -15.21 18.49 0.36
N GLU A 61 -16.04 18.52 1.41
CA GLU A 61 -17.26 19.34 1.43
C GLU A 61 -16.97 20.84 1.26
N ASP A 62 -15.76 21.28 1.65
CA ASP A 62 -15.19 22.57 1.25
C ASP A 62 -14.60 22.41 -0.17
N GLU A 63 -15.20 23.04 -1.18
CA GLU A 63 -14.95 22.87 -2.63
C GLU A 63 -13.46 23.00 -3.09
N ASN A 64 -12.56 23.49 -2.23
CA ASN A 64 -11.13 23.63 -2.53
C ASN A 64 -10.20 22.67 -1.77
N LYS A 65 -10.72 21.81 -0.90
CA LYS A 65 -9.91 20.86 -0.13
C LYS A 65 -10.08 19.45 -0.68
N LEU A 66 -9.07 18.62 -0.43
CA LEU A 66 -9.10 17.21 -0.79
C LEU A 66 -9.26 16.36 0.46
N ALA A 67 -9.95 15.23 0.31
CA ALA A 67 -10.07 14.21 1.32
C ALA A 67 -9.63 12.87 0.74
N LEU A 68 -8.88 12.11 1.53
CA LEU A 68 -8.56 10.72 1.23
C LEU A 68 -9.50 9.81 1.99
N GLU A 69 -10.28 9.01 1.27
CA GLU A 69 -11.06 7.94 1.87
C GLU A 69 -10.22 6.68 1.90
N VAL A 70 -10.07 6.05 3.07
CA VAL A 70 -9.42 4.74 3.23
C VAL A 70 -10.47 3.77 3.76
N PHE A 71 -10.78 2.75 2.99
CA PHE A 71 -11.81 1.76 3.26
C PHE A 71 -11.22 0.35 3.36
N ASN A 72 -11.52 -0.35 4.45
CA ASN A 72 -11.17 -1.77 4.55
C ASN A 72 -12.31 -2.61 3.98
N ILE A 73 -12.13 -3.07 2.74
CA ILE A 73 -13.13 -3.88 2.02
C ILE A 73 -13.12 -5.36 2.45
N SER A 74 -12.19 -5.77 3.30
CA SER A 74 -12.05 -7.17 3.69
C SER A 74 -12.88 -7.56 4.92
N ASN A 75 -12.85 -8.85 5.22
CA ASN A 75 -13.43 -9.45 6.42
C ASN A 75 -12.43 -9.57 7.57
N VAL A 76 -11.25 -8.93 7.46
CA VAL A 76 -10.20 -8.93 8.49
C VAL A 76 -9.78 -7.50 8.82
N PRO A 77 -9.69 -7.10 10.10
CA PRO A 77 -9.25 -5.76 10.46
C PRO A 77 -7.81 -5.50 10.02
N ALA A 78 -7.51 -4.27 9.60
CA ALA A 78 -6.15 -3.82 9.35
C ALA A 78 -5.60 -3.14 10.61
N TYR A 79 -4.46 -3.61 11.10
CA TYR A 79 -3.82 -3.06 12.28
C TYR A 79 -2.73 -2.07 11.90
N ASP A 80 -2.53 -1.07 12.75
CA ASP A 80 -1.41 -0.15 12.65
C ASP A 80 -1.27 0.45 11.24
N VAL A 81 -2.39 0.95 10.71
CA VAL A 81 -2.49 1.54 9.37
C VAL A 81 -1.77 2.87 9.38
N HIS A 82 -0.82 3.03 8.49
CA HIS A 82 0.01 4.21 8.38
C HIS A 82 -0.07 4.74 6.95
N VAL A 83 -0.69 5.90 6.83
CA VAL A 83 -0.95 6.58 5.56
C VAL A 83 0.02 7.74 5.45
N SER A 84 0.97 7.63 4.54
CA SER A 84 1.94 8.67 4.20
C SER A 84 1.55 9.32 2.89
N LEU A 85 1.58 10.65 2.85
CA LEU A 85 0.99 11.46 1.80
C LEU A 85 1.97 12.53 1.35
N ILE A 86 2.01 12.78 0.05
CA ILE A 86 2.78 13.87 -0.54
C ILE A 86 1.92 14.54 -1.60
N GLY A 87 1.57 15.81 -1.41
CA GLY A 87 1.03 16.66 -2.46
C GLY A 87 2.19 17.25 -3.25
N ALA A 88 2.34 16.87 -4.51
CA ALA A 88 3.41 17.29 -5.39
C ALA A 88 3.01 18.50 -6.24
N TYR A 89 3.91 19.45 -6.36
CA TYR A 89 3.76 20.69 -7.12
C TYR A 89 4.93 20.83 -8.09
N THR A 90 4.69 21.46 -9.24
CA THR A 90 5.73 21.74 -10.22
C THR A 90 6.24 23.17 -10.06
N GLU A 91 7.53 23.39 -10.28
CA GLU A 91 8.11 24.74 -10.28
C GLU A 91 7.50 25.63 -11.38
N GLU A 92 7.08 25.02 -12.50
CA GLU A 92 6.42 25.71 -13.61
C GLU A 92 5.04 26.26 -13.23
N GLY A 93 4.24 25.49 -12.48
CA GLY A 93 2.90 25.92 -12.06
C GLY A 93 2.94 26.88 -10.87
N LEU A 94 3.76 26.56 -9.87
CA LEU A 94 3.91 27.38 -8.68
C LEU A 94 5.39 27.42 -8.27
N GLY A 95 6.07 28.53 -8.58
CA GLY A 95 7.48 28.66 -8.24
C GLY A 95 7.73 28.54 -6.72
N ILE A 96 8.79 27.81 -6.34
CA ILE A 96 9.12 27.51 -4.94
C ILE A 96 9.19 28.77 -4.08
N ALA A 97 9.83 29.83 -4.58
CA ALA A 97 9.95 31.10 -3.86
C ALA A 97 8.58 31.75 -3.59
N THR A 98 7.63 31.60 -4.50
CA THR A 98 6.25 32.08 -4.35
C THR A 98 5.53 31.22 -3.31
N PHE A 99 5.59 29.88 -3.46
CA PHE A 99 5.00 28.93 -2.51
C PHE A 99 5.45 29.16 -1.07
N LEU A 100 6.77 29.28 -0.85
CA LEU A 100 7.34 29.53 0.48
C LEU A 100 6.87 30.87 1.07
N ARG A 101 6.61 31.88 0.25
CA ARG A 101 6.14 33.19 0.74
C ARG A 101 4.65 33.18 1.05
N SER A 102 3.83 32.53 0.22
CA SER A 102 2.37 32.57 0.34
C SER A 102 1.79 31.53 1.30
N HIS A 103 2.40 30.35 1.41
CA HIS A 103 1.79 29.22 2.13
C HIS A 103 2.60 28.70 3.32
N VAL A 104 3.89 29.05 3.43
CA VAL A 104 4.75 28.61 4.54
C VAL A 104 4.88 29.70 5.61
N GLN A 105 4.83 29.27 6.88
CA GLN A 105 4.97 30.15 8.03
C GLN A 105 6.24 31.02 7.94
N PRO A 106 6.19 32.32 8.30
CA PRO A 106 7.33 33.24 8.14
C PRO A 106 8.66 32.75 8.71
N ARG A 107 8.61 32.03 9.85
CA ARG A 107 9.78 31.47 10.54
C ARG A 107 10.48 30.34 9.76
N HIS A 108 9.77 29.65 8.88
CA HIS A 108 10.27 28.48 8.13
C HIS A 108 10.52 28.75 6.64
N ARG A 109 10.37 29.99 6.15
CA ARG A 109 10.57 30.34 4.72
C ARG A 109 11.99 30.13 4.20
N LYS A 110 12.95 29.88 5.08
CA LYS A 110 14.34 29.53 4.73
C LYS A 110 14.55 28.01 4.61
N TYR A 111 13.50 27.21 4.71
CA TYR A 111 13.60 25.77 4.50
C TYR A 111 14.19 25.48 3.12
N PRO A 112 15.21 24.61 3.01
CA PRO A 112 15.93 24.36 1.77
C PRO A 112 15.11 23.43 0.86
N LEU A 113 13.91 23.86 0.48
CA LEU A 113 13.04 23.14 -0.46
C LEU A 113 13.66 23.20 -1.85
N GLN A 114 13.83 22.05 -2.48
CA GLN A 114 14.40 21.92 -3.82
C GLN A 114 13.51 20.99 -4.64
N PRO A 115 13.40 21.21 -5.96
CA PRO A 115 12.72 20.27 -6.82
C PRO A 115 13.54 18.97 -6.89
N ASP A 116 12.83 17.86 -7.09
CA ASP A 116 13.41 16.57 -7.39
C ASP A 116 13.98 16.54 -8.83
N LYS A 117 14.42 15.36 -9.28
CA LYS A 117 15.01 15.18 -10.62
C LYS A 117 14.03 15.48 -11.77
N VAL A 118 12.74 15.50 -11.50
CA VAL A 118 11.66 15.68 -12.49
C VAL A 118 11.05 17.09 -12.41
N GLY A 119 11.44 17.90 -11.43
CA GLY A 119 10.95 19.26 -11.24
C GLY A 119 9.82 19.38 -10.21
N TYR A 120 9.51 18.31 -9.47
CA TYR A 120 8.50 18.30 -8.43
C TYR A 120 9.09 18.66 -7.07
N TYR A 121 8.35 19.46 -6.31
CA TYR A 121 8.58 19.59 -4.87
C TYR A 121 7.27 19.27 -4.14
N GLY A 122 7.35 18.77 -2.92
CA GLY A 122 6.16 18.27 -2.23
C GLY A 122 5.87 18.92 -0.89
N VAL A 123 4.61 18.83 -0.49
CA VAL A 123 4.16 18.97 0.90
C VAL A 123 3.79 17.60 1.41
N ARG A 124 4.40 17.16 2.51
CA ARG A 124 4.18 15.83 3.07
C ARG A 124 3.35 15.86 4.34
N ASN A 125 2.59 14.79 4.54
CA ASN A 125 1.86 14.52 5.77
C ASN A 125 1.89 13.00 6.05
N ALA A 126 1.76 12.61 7.31
CA ALA A 126 1.63 11.22 7.72
C ALA A 126 0.60 11.10 8.83
N LEU A 127 -0.28 10.12 8.69
CA LEU A 127 -1.28 9.77 9.68
C LEU A 127 -1.19 8.30 10.04
N ARG A 128 -1.32 8.01 11.34
CA ARG A 128 -1.35 6.65 11.85
C ARG A 128 -2.70 6.37 12.51
N LEU A 129 -3.30 5.24 12.16
CA LEU A 129 -4.50 4.69 12.76
C LEU A 129 -4.13 3.37 13.41
N SER A 130 -4.43 3.20 14.70
CA SER A 130 -4.14 1.97 15.42
C SER A 130 -4.87 0.75 14.84
N LEU A 131 -6.09 0.98 14.32
CA LEU A 131 -6.97 -0.05 13.80
C LEU A 131 -7.91 0.55 12.75
N LEU A 132 -8.07 -0.14 11.63
CA LEU A 132 -9.16 0.08 10.67
C LEU A 132 -10.03 -1.19 10.62
N PRO A 133 -11.22 -1.18 11.25
CA PRO A 133 -12.08 -2.36 11.30
C PRO A 133 -12.59 -2.79 9.93
N THR A 134 -13.11 -4.00 9.87
CA THR A 134 -13.69 -4.60 8.66
C THR A 134 -14.88 -3.80 8.15
N GLN A 135 -14.99 -3.62 6.84
CA GLN A 135 -16.11 -2.93 6.19
C GLN A 135 -16.33 -1.52 6.75
N GLN A 136 -15.27 -0.84 7.19
CA GLN A 136 -15.33 0.54 7.67
C GLN A 136 -14.38 1.44 6.89
N LYS A 137 -14.83 2.67 6.65
CA LYS A 137 -14.07 3.72 5.98
C LYS A 137 -13.66 4.79 6.97
N VAL A 138 -12.53 5.42 6.69
CA VAL A 138 -12.05 6.61 7.37
C VAL A 138 -11.81 7.67 6.31
N VAL A 139 -12.30 8.88 6.56
CA VAL A 139 -12.13 10.03 5.67
C VAL A 139 -11.12 10.97 6.29
N LEU A 140 -10.03 11.25 5.56
CA LEU A 140 -8.90 12.04 6.02
C LEU A 140 -8.84 13.33 5.22
N SER A 141 -9.09 14.46 5.87
CA SER A 141 -8.88 15.77 5.25
C SER A 141 -7.39 15.99 4.99
N LEU A 142 -7.04 16.34 3.75
CA LEU A 142 -5.66 16.58 3.34
C LEU A 142 -5.27 18.03 3.63
N PRO A 143 -4.22 18.28 4.43
CA PRO A 143 -3.82 19.62 4.83
C PRO A 143 -2.92 20.28 3.78
N PHE A 144 -3.31 20.22 2.50
CA PHE A 144 -2.59 20.89 1.43
C PHE A 144 -3.11 22.33 1.27
N PRO A 145 -2.22 23.34 1.20
CA PRO A 145 -2.62 24.74 1.16
C PRO A 145 -3.30 25.13 -0.16
N VAL A 146 -2.96 24.43 -1.24
CA VAL A 146 -3.54 24.54 -2.58
C VAL A 146 -3.62 23.15 -3.17
N GLN A 147 -4.47 22.95 -4.18
CA GLN A 147 -4.59 21.64 -4.84
C GLN A 147 -3.26 21.27 -5.54
N PRO A 148 -2.63 20.13 -5.19
CA PRO A 148 -1.39 19.68 -5.83
C PRO A 148 -1.65 19.11 -7.22
N VAL A 149 -0.64 19.05 -8.08
CA VAL A 149 -0.78 18.42 -9.40
C VAL A 149 -1.00 16.91 -9.26
N ASP A 150 -0.15 16.30 -8.42
CA ASP A 150 -0.20 14.88 -8.10
C ASP A 150 -0.25 14.69 -6.58
N VAL A 151 -0.91 13.63 -6.14
CA VAL A 151 -0.91 13.18 -4.75
C VAL A 151 -0.36 11.77 -4.69
N TYR A 152 0.81 11.64 -4.08
CA TYR A 152 1.41 10.35 -3.80
C TYR A 152 0.95 9.86 -2.43
N THR A 153 0.55 8.60 -2.37
CA THR A 153 0.07 7.94 -1.16
C THR A 153 0.86 6.66 -0.98
N LEU A 154 1.31 6.41 0.24
CA LEU A 154 1.88 5.13 0.67
C LEU A 154 1.09 4.68 1.89
N VAL A 155 0.35 3.58 1.74
CA VAL A 155 -0.41 2.97 2.82
C VAL A 155 0.35 1.73 3.27
N GLN A 156 0.74 1.70 4.55
CA GLN A 156 1.34 0.54 5.19
C GLN A 156 0.40 0.03 6.28
N TYR A 157 0.26 -1.28 6.43
CA TYR A 157 -0.63 -1.87 7.43
C TYR A 157 -0.12 -3.24 7.86
N ARG A 158 -0.67 -3.75 8.97
CA ARG A 158 -0.36 -5.08 9.49
C ARG A 158 -1.58 -5.97 9.46
N GLU A 159 -1.35 -7.24 9.16
CA GLU A 159 -2.32 -8.28 9.46
C GLU A 159 -2.17 -8.77 10.91
N LEU A 160 -3.11 -9.61 11.36
CA LEU A 160 -3.14 -10.13 12.73
C LEU A 160 -1.87 -10.92 13.11
N SER A 161 -1.22 -11.58 12.15
CA SER A 161 0.04 -12.31 12.38
C SER A 161 1.24 -11.39 12.67
N GLY A 162 1.14 -10.10 12.33
CA GLY A 162 2.18 -9.10 12.50
C GLY A 162 2.96 -8.75 11.23
N ASP A 163 2.73 -9.45 10.11
CA ASP A 163 3.36 -9.13 8.83
C ASP A 163 2.94 -7.74 8.33
N ASN A 164 3.90 -7.01 7.75
CA ASN A 164 3.69 -5.65 7.25
C ASN A 164 3.51 -5.68 5.75
N TYR A 165 2.42 -5.09 5.29
CA TYR A 165 2.09 -4.90 3.89
C TYR A 165 2.08 -3.44 3.54
N TYR A 166 2.19 -3.16 2.25
CA TYR A 166 2.19 -1.82 1.75
C TYR A 166 1.66 -1.74 0.33
N GLN A 167 1.17 -0.55 -0.03
CA GLN A 167 0.84 -0.18 -1.39
C GLN A 167 1.07 1.33 -1.58
N VAL A 168 1.60 1.67 -2.74
CA VAL A 168 1.83 3.03 -3.22
C VAL A 168 0.81 3.34 -4.30
N CYS A 169 0.16 4.49 -4.22
CA CYS A 169 -0.70 5.00 -5.28
C CYS A 169 -0.38 6.45 -5.59
N CYS A 170 -0.31 6.79 -6.87
CA CYS A 170 -0.23 8.17 -7.36
C CYS A 170 -1.57 8.55 -7.99
N PHE A 171 -2.12 9.67 -7.52
CA PHE A 171 -3.33 10.27 -8.05
C PHE A 171 -2.97 11.56 -8.77
N SER A 172 -3.39 11.71 -10.02
CA SER A 172 -3.17 12.94 -10.78
C SER A 172 -4.47 13.68 -11.02
N ALA A 173 -4.42 15.00 -10.99
CA ALA A 173 -5.53 15.84 -11.37
C ALA A 173 -5.93 15.55 -12.83
N ILE A 174 -7.22 15.32 -13.08
CA ILE A 174 -7.75 15.02 -14.42
C ILE A 174 -7.91 16.34 -15.21
N ASP A 175 -8.36 17.38 -14.53
CA ASP A 175 -8.72 18.70 -15.07
C ASP A 175 -8.83 19.75 -13.94
N GLU A 176 -9.26 20.96 -14.28
CA GLU A 176 -9.51 22.05 -13.32
C GLU A 176 -10.74 21.81 -12.42
N SER A 177 -11.46 20.68 -12.57
CA SER A 177 -12.64 20.37 -11.74
C SER A 177 -12.28 19.92 -10.32
N GLY A 178 -10.99 19.70 -10.04
CA GLY A 178 -10.50 19.17 -8.77
C GLY A 178 -10.67 17.66 -8.62
N ALA A 179 -11.07 16.96 -9.70
CA ALA A 179 -11.14 15.51 -9.73
C ALA A 179 -9.75 14.89 -9.93
N TYR A 180 -9.45 13.85 -9.16
CA TYR A 180 -8.21 13.08 -9.26
C TYR A 180 -8.48 11.67 -9.77
N ARG A 181 -7.53 11.13 -10.52
CA ARG A 181 -7.54 9.73 -10.98
C ARG A 181 -6.32 9.00 -10.45
N ALA A 182 -6.54 7.81 -9.91
CA ALA A 182 -5.47 6.86 -9.64
C ALA A 182 -4.76 6.46 -10.95
N ASN A 183 -3.49 6.83 -11.08
CA ASN A 183 -2.66 6.57 -12.25
C ASN A 183 -1.75 5.36 -12.05
N ILE A 184 -1.23 5.18 -10.84
CA ILE A 184 -0.29 4.10 -10.49
C ILE A 184 -0.78 3.44 -9.21
N LEU A 185 -0.82 2.11 -9.18
CA LEU A 185 -1.05 1.32 -7.97
C LEU A 185 -0.01 0.20 -7.93
N GLU A 186 0.97 0.33 -7.05
CA GLU A 186 2.10 -0.59 -6.94
C GLU A 186 2.36 -1.01 -5.50
N PRO A 187 2.74 -2.27 -5.23
CA PRO A 187 2.77 -3.37 -6.19
C PRO A 187 1.36 -3.80 -6.61
N THR A 188 1.22 -4.30 -7.85
CA THR A 188 -0.06 -4.83 -8.37
C THR A 188 -0.61 -5.97 -7.51
N GLU A 189 0.27 -6.85 -7.02
CA GLU A 189 -0.06 -7.85 -6.00
C GLU A 189 0.48 -7.37 -4.65
N ILE A 190 -0.30 -7.55 -3.58
CA ILE A 190 0.11 -7.12 -2.23
C ILE A 190 1.38 -7.86 -1.80
N GLN A 191 2.41 -7.09 -1.42
CA GLN A 191 3.70 -7.60 -0.98
C GLN A 191 4.02 -7.18 0.45
N THR A 192 4.86 -7.97 1.10
CA THR A 192 5.40 -7.65 2.41
C THR A 192 6.65 -6.80 2.29
N MET A 193 6.87 -5.88 3.24
CA MET A 193 8.13 -5.13 3.35
C MET A 193 8.52 -4.84 4.80
N ALA A 194 9.79 -4.50 5.02
CA ALA A 194 10.19 -3.87 6.27
C ALA A 194 9.49 -2.51 6.38
N ARG A 195 8.88 -2.24 7.54
CA ARG A 195 8.05 -1.04 7.73
C ARG A 195 8.89 0.24 7.63
N LEU A 196 8.46 1.17 6.80
CA LEU A 196 9.02 2.52 6.74
C LEU A 196 8.38 3.38 7.83
N HIS A 197 9.22 3.91 8.71
CA HIS A 197 8.82 4.79 9.80
C HIS A 197 8.81 6.24 9.35
N LEU A 198 7.87 6.60 8.48
CA LEU A 198 7.67 7.96 7.99
C LEU A 198 6.93 8.81 9.03
N PHE A 199 7.49 9.94 9.44
CA PHE A 199 6.83 10.84 10.38
C PHE A 199 6.77 12.26 9.81
N ASP A 200 5.64 12.92 9.99
CA ASP A 200 5.49 14.33 9.65
C ASP A 200 6.05 15.20 10.79
N LEU A 201 7.38 15.33 10.83
CA LEU A 201 8.09 16.22 11.76
C LEU A 201 8.93 17.22 10.96
N GLU A 202 9.12 18.42 11.50
CA GLU A 202 9.77 19.54 10.81
C GLU A 202 11.16 19.20 10.24
N ASN A 203 11.94 18.40 10.95
CA ASN A 203 13.31 18.00 10.58
C ASN A 203 13.44 16.48 10.44
N PHE A 204 12.47 15.83 9.81
CA PHE A 204 12.55 14.40 9.53
C PHE A 204 13.06 14.14 8.12
N THR A 205 14.25 13.57 7.99
CA THR A 205 14.66 12.87 6.78
C THR A 205 14.61 11.38 7.07
N LEU A 206 14.04 10.60 6.16
CA LEU A 206 14.17 9.16 6.28
C LEU A 206 15.66 8.85 6.08
N LEU A 207 16.32 8.32 7.11
CA LEU A 207 17.69 7.82 6.98
C LEU A 207 17.67 6.84 5.82
N GLU A 208 18.40 7.18 4.76
CA GLU A 208 18.62 6.24 3.67
C GLU A 208 19.21 4.98 4.31
N PRO A 209 18.58 3.81 4.15
CA PRO A 209 19.11 2.61 4.78
C PRO A 209 20.55 2.44 4.28
N GLU A 210 21.52 2.58 5.20
CA GLU A 210 22.97 2.61 4.92
C GLU A 210 23.50 1.31 4.27
N ALA A 211 22.63 0.33 4.00
CA ALA A 211 22.97 -0.94 3.36
C ALA A 211 22.29 -1.19 2.00
N ASP A 212 21.01 -0.82 1.78
CA ASP A 212 20.22 -1.47 0.71
C ASP A 212 19.29 -0.53 -0.08
N LYS A 213 19.80 0.61 -0.58
CA LYS A 213 19.11 1.29 -1.70
C LYS A 213 18.96 0.38 -2.94
N ALA A 214 19.74 -0.70 -3.03
CA ALA A 214 19.72 -1.64 -4.13
C ALA A 214 18.48 -2.58 -4.13
N ASP A 215 17.81 -2.76 -2.99
CA ASP A 215 16.74 -3.78 -2.87
C ASP A 215 15.31 -3.19 -2.81
N LEU A 216 15.16 -1.87 -2.66
CA LEU A 216 13.83 -1.25 -2.72
C LEU A 216 13.34 -1.15 -4.17
N PRO A 217 12.08 -1.52 -4.45
CA PRO A 217 11.47 -1.27 -5.74
C PRO A 217 11.56 0.21 -6.14
N TYR A 218 11.66 0.45 -7.46
CA TYR A 218 11.83 1.79 -8.02
C TYR A 218 10.78 2.79 -7.52
N TYR A 219 9.49 2.42 -7.52
CA TYR A 219 8.40 3.29 -7.07
C TYR A 219 8.49 3.69 -5.59
N LEU A 220 9.06 2.82 -4.74
CA LEU A 220 9.29 3.14 -3.33
C LEU A 220 10.50 4.08 -3.17
N THR A 221 11.54 3.86 -3.97
CA THR A 221 12.71 4.74 -4.00
C THR A 221 12.31 6.15 -4.41
N ASP A 222 11.50 6.28 -5.46
CA ASP A 222 10.96 7.57 -5.92
C ASP A 222 10.07 8.23 -4.85
N PHE A 223 9.18 7.46 -4.21
CA PHE A 223 8.36 7.98 -3.11
C PHE A 223 9.21 8.52 -1.96
N VAL A 224 10.26 7.79 -1.55
CA VAL A 224 11.16 8.19 -0.47
C VAL A 224 12.01 9.41 -0.86
N ASP A 225 12.47 9.47 -2.12
CA ASP A 225 13.22 10.62 -2.64
C ASP A 225 12.35 11.88 -2.60
N LEU A 226 11.13 11.79 -3.14
CA LEU A 226 10.17 12.90 -3.11
C LEU A 226 9.79 13.27 -1.68
N TRP A 227 9.60 12.29 -0.78
CA TRP A 227 9.32 12.53 0.64
C TRP A 227 10.43 13.36 1.30
N ASN A 228 11.70 13.01 1.06
CA ASN A 228 12.85 13.72 1.62
C ASN A 228 13.01 15.14 1.04
N HIS A 229 12.59 15.35 -0.20
CA HIS A 229 12.52 16.67 -0.84
C HIS A 229 11.22 17.43 -0.54
N SER A 230 10.36 16.91 0.34
CA SER A 230 9.09 17.52 0.70
C SER A 230 9.13 18.26 2.04
N ILE A 231 8.45 19.40 2.10
CA ILE A 231 8.27 20.16 3.33
C ILE A 231 7.08 19.60 4.14
N SER A 232 7.21 19.57 5.46
CA SER A 232 6.13 19.12 6.35
C SER A 232 4.88 20.00 6.24
N SER A 233 3.70 19.38 6.20
CA SER A 233 2.40 20.08 6.18
C SER A 233 2.18 20.94 7.43
N ARG A 234 2.82 20.59 8.55
CA ARG A 234 2.78 21.35 9.81
C ARG A 234 3.44 22.73 9.72
N LEU A 235 4.27 22.94 8.71
CA LEU A 235 4.97 24.22 8.48
C LEU A 235 4.13 25.20 7.65
N MET A 236 2.96 24.78 7.17
CA MET A 236 2.03 25.63 6.43
C MET A 236 1.37 26.66 7.34
N ILE A 237 0.94 27.79 6.77
CA ILE A 237 0.25 28.87 7.50
C ILE A 237 -1.07 28.38 8.08
N ASP A 238 -1.82 27.59 7.29
CA ASP A 238 -3.12 27.04 7.67
C ASP A 238 -3.00 25.68 8.37
N ALA A 239 -1.78 25.30 8.78
CA ALA A 239 -1.59 24.07 9.55
C ALA A 239 -2.45 24.14 10.81
N ALA A 240 -3.32 23.15 10.99
CA ALA A 240 -4.00 22.96 12.26
C ALA A 240 -2.92 22.92 13.35
N THR A 241 -3.10 23.73 14.39
CA THR A 241 -2.21 23.73 15.56
C THR A 241 -2.13 22.27 16.04
N PRO A 242 -0.92 21.72 16.30
CA PRO A 242 -0.83 20.34 16.76
C PRO A 242 -1.65 20.25 18.05
N LEU A 243 -2.76 19.54 17.97
CA LEU A 243 -3.47 19.11 19.16
C LEU A 243 -2.52 18.13 19.84
N ASP A 244 -1.95 18.55 20.97
CA ASP A 244 -1.20 17.68 21.90
C ASP A 244 -2.11 16.59 22.51
N GLU A 245 -3.36 16.50 22.09
CA GLU A 245 -4.31 15.46 22.39
C GLU A 245 -4.58 14.66 21.12
N GLU A 246 -4.49 13.33 21.22
CA GLU A 246 -5.00 12.38 20.23
C GLU A 246 -6.34 12.88 19.72
N VAL A 247 -6.33 13.50 18.52
CA VAL A 247 -7.55 13.97 17.90
C VAL A 247 -8.44 12.74 17.78
N PRO A 248 -9.62 12.70 18.43
CA PRO A 248 -10.57 11.66 18.15
C PRO A 248 -10.88 11.86 16.68
N THR A 249 -10.34 10.98 15.85
CA THR A 249 -10.72 10.87 14.45
C THR A 249 -12.23 10.82 14.52
N GLN A 250 -12.93 11.82 13.96
CA GLN A 250 -14.36 11.68 13.76
C GLN A 250 -14.50 10.58 12.71
N VAL A 251 -14.49 9.34 13.21
CA VAL A 251 -14.83 8.17 12.42
C VAL A 251 -16.33 8.26 12.26
N ALA A 252 -16.76 8.91 11.18
CA ALA A 252 -18.13 8.81 10.72
C ALA A 252 -18.32 7.36 10.25
N TYR A 253 -18.89 6.52 11.12
CA TYR A 253 -19.38 5.21 10.74
C TYR A 253 -20.68 5.41 9.97
N ASP A 254 -20.61 5.43 8.64
CA ASP A 254 -21.79 5.21 7.82
C ASP A 254 -22.18 3.73 7.97
N PHE A 255 -23.29 3.47 8.68
CA PHE A 255 -23.92 2.15 8.81
C PHE A 255 -24.92 1.92 7.69
#